data_AF-A0A943J5G9-F1
#
_entry.id   AF-A0A943J5G9-F1
#
_cell.length_a   1.000
_cell.length_b   1.000
_cell.length_c   1.000
_cell.angle_alpha   90.00
_cell.angle_beta   90.00
_cell.angle_gamma   90.00
#
_symmetry.space_group_name_H-M   'P 1'
#
loop_
_entity.id
_entity.type
_entity.pdbx_description
1 polymer ?
#
loop_
_entity_poly.entity_id
_entity_poly.type
_entity_poly.pdbx_seq_one_letter_code
_entity_poly.pdbx_strand_id
1 'polypeptide(L)'
;MNRMLLSDILADTYNIIEAEDGEQAIAILQQHASEISIVVLDMVMPKVDGFGVLEAMNENRWIQFLPVVSISTESSPEFVERAYSLGVTDFINRPFDELIVIRRVSNTIKLYAKQRKLTNMVANEIFEKERNGSLMITILSHIVEFRNGESGMHVMNIGTLTEILLNQISKKDDKYYLPYAERDLIVKASALHDIGKISIPEEVLNKPGKLTDEEFEAMKQHTVIGYQMLSDLGFQDEPLVKVSREITRWHHERYDGRGYPDGLKGDEIPLSAQIVSLADVYDALTSERVYKPAFSHEKAIQMILNGECGAFNPLLLECLVEAQDAIRQGLAQPNRAFNSYEDLKSIAPAIQDAETLDVTEYALDQLENEREKNHFLTEISRQLQFDYNKSLDLLHIPVWAAKRLGTPAQIKDPLHTEALANLISHDLVELLSKAITETTPQDPLVRLDCTVTSNGEAYDCIIITKTVWSQEEEPILVGVIGKIMQNNGDTTWLDAPFELPNSHTPIYIHNVTPEESR
;
A
#
# COMPACT_ATOMS: atom_id res chain seq x y z
N MET A 1 21.75 -31.10 30.57
CA MET A 1 21.15 -32.46 30.49
C MET A 1 19.79 -32.42 29.81
N ASN A 2 18.81 -31.65 30.29
CA ASN A 2 17.49 -31.53 29.65
C ASN A 2 17.57 -31.01 28.20
N ARG A 3 18.37 -29.96 27.97
CA ARG A 3 18.61 -29.37 26.64
C ARG A 3 19.12 -30.38 25.62
N MET A 4 20.18 -31.12 25.97
CA MET A 4 20.74 -32.18 25.11
C MET A 4 19.72 -33.27 24.79
N LEU A 5 18.94 -33.71 25.78
CA LEU A 5 17.94 -34.77 25.56
C LEU A 5 16.82 -34.31 24.62
N LEU A 6 16.33 -33.08 24.76
CA LEU A 6 15.31 -32.52 23.86
C LEU A 6 15.88 -32.25 22.46
N SER A 7 17.14 -31.81 22.39
CA SER A 7 17.89 -31.64 21.15
C SER A 7 17.96 -32.98 20.41
N ASP A 8 18.36 -34.06 21.10
CA ASP A 8 18.42 -35.42 20.53
C ASP A 8 17.05 -35.90 20.03
N ILE A 9 15.97 -35.66 20.80
CA ILE A 9 14.59 -36.06 20.41
C ILE A 9 14.10 -35.32 19.14
N LEU A 10 14.50 -34.06 18.96
CA LEU A 10 13.93 -33.18 17.92
C LEU A 10 14.84 -32.97 16.70
N ALA A 11 16.14 -33.29 16.82
CA ALA A 11 17.16 -33.03 15.80
C ALA A 11 16.88 -33.71 14.44
N ASP A 12 16.19 -34.86 14.44
CA ASP A 12 15.88 -35.60 13.21
C ASP A 12 14.90 -34.84 12.29
N THR A 13 14.11 -33.91 12.83
CA THR A 13 13.05 -33.21 12.09
C THR A 13 13.21 -31.69 12.07
N TYR A 14 13.90 -31.10 13.05
CA TYR A 14 13.95 -29.66 13.24
C TYR A 14 15.39 -29.14 13.34
N ASN A 15 15.60 -27.90 12.88
CA ASN A 15 16.83 -27.18 13.18
C ASN A 15 16.76 -26.63 14.61
N ILE A 16 17.74 -26.95 15.43
CA ILE A 16 17.72 -26.63 16.86
C ILE A 16 18.64 -25.44 17.15
N ILE A 17 18.10 -24.41 17.79
CA ILE A 17 18.86 -23.31 18.37
C ILE A 17 18.84 -23.51 19.89
N GLU A 18 20.02 -23.61 20.50
CA GLU A 18 20.16 -23.86 21.93
C GLU A 18 20.48 -22.57 22.71
N ALA A 19 19.79 -22.39 23.84
CA ALA A 19 20.10 -21.39 24.85
C ALA A 19 20.43 -22.08 26.19
N GLU A 20 21.44 -21.58 26.89
CA GLU A 20 21.89 -22.14 28.17
C GLU A 20 21.15 -21.58 29.38
N ASP A 21 20.60 -20.37 29.25
CA ASP A 21 19.85 -19.66 30.27
C ASP A 21 18.84 -18.68 29.63
N GLY A 22 17.99 -18.07 30.46
CA GLY A 22 16.97 -17.13 29.97
C GLY A 22 17.53 -15.83 29.37
N GLU A 23 18.71 -15.36 29.78
CA GLU A 23 19.32 -14.16 29.18
C GLU A 23 19.72 -14.43 27.73
N GLN A 24 20.35 -15.58 27.49
CA GLN A 24 20.71 -16.01 26.14
C GLN A 24 19.48 -16.27 25.28
N ALA A 25 18.43 -16.87 25.84
CA ALA A 25 17.18 -17.10 25.13
C ALA A 25 16.55 -15.78 24.66
N ILE A 26 16.50 -14.76 25.53
CA ILE A 26 16.00 -13.44 25.18
C ILE A 26 16.87 -12.79 24.09
N ALA A 27 18.20 -12.87 24.19
CA ALA A 27 19.10 -12.33 23.17
C ALA A 27 18.91 -12.98 21.80
N ILE A 28 18.68 -14.30 21.75
CA ILE A 28 18.36 -15.02 20.51
C ILE A 28 17.01 -14.56 19.95
N LEU A 29 15.97 -14.44 20.79
CA LEU A 29 14.65 -13.97 20.37
C LEU A 29 14.72 -12.56 19.78
N GLN A 30 15.51 -11.66 20.37
CA GLN A 30 15.71 -10.30 19.83
C GLN A 30 16.26 -10.30 18.41
N GLN A 31 17.09 -11.28 18.05
CA GLN A 31 17.75 -11.34 16.74
C GLN A 31 17.00 -12.21 15.72
N HIS A 32 16.33 -13.27 16.19
CA HIS A 32 15.84 -14.36 15.34
C HIS A 32 14.38 -14.77 15.59
N ALA A 33 13.58 -14.02 16.38
CA ALA A 33 12.21 -14.44 16.71
C ALA A 33 11.33 -14.78 15.49
N SER A 34 11.50 -14.08 14.36
CA SER A 34 10.73 -14.32 13.13
C SER A 34 11.09 -15.63 12.40
N GLU A 35 12.28 -16.18 12.67
CA GLU A 35 12.81 -17.42 12.07
C GLU A 35 12.46 -18.66 12.91
N ILE A 36 12.07 -18.47 14.17
CA ILE A 36 11.77 -19.55 15.10
C ILE A 36 10.31 -19.98 14.95
N SER A 37 10.07 -21.30 14.89
CA SER A 37 8.72 -21.86 14.75
C SER A 37 8.05 -22.22 16.08
N ILE A 38 8.85 -22.47 17.13
CA ILE A 38 8.39 -22.82 18.48
C ILE A 38 9.53 -22.61 19.47
N VAL A 39 9.19 -22.21 20.70
CA VAL A 39 10.13 -22.20 21.83
C VAL A 39 9.78 -23.34 22.77
N VAL A 40 10.76 -24.16 23.09
CA VAL A 40 10.63 -25.20 24.12
C VAL A 40 11.38 -24.71 25.35
N LEU A 41 10.64 -24.28 26.38
CA LEU A 41 11.16 -23.48 27.48
C LEU A 41 11.18 -24.27 28.79
N ASP A 42 12.36 -24.50 29.37
CA ASP A 42 12.43 -25.00 30.75
C ASP A 42 12.06 -23.87 31.71
N MET A 43 11.15 -24.13 32.64
CA MET A 43 10.69 -23.10 33.56
C MET A 43 11.69 -22.82 34.68
N VAL A 44 12.59 -23.77 34.96
CA VAL A 44 13.60 -23.65 36.01
C VAL A 44 14.99 -23.62 35.37
N MET A 45 15.56 -22.43 35.24
CA MET A 45 16.85 -22.18 34.61
C MET A 45 17.67 -21.18 35.45
N PRO A 46 19.02 -21.19 35.35
CA PRO A 46 19.85 -20.20 36.02
C PRO A 46 19.67 -18.81 35.40
N LYS A 47 20.03 -17.77 36.16
CA LYS A 47 19.87 -16.35 35.81
C LYS A 47 18.40 -15.95 35.66
N VAL A 48 17.91 -15.81 34.42
CA VAL A 48 16.51 -15.53 34.12
C VAL A 48 15.79 -16.87 33.95
N ASP A 49 14.74 -17.08 34.74
CA ASP A 49 13.92 -18.28 34.71
C ASP A 49 12.90 -18.24 33.55
N GLY A 50 12.15 -19.31 33.34
CA GLY A 50 11.18 -19.36 32.24
C GLY A 50 10.05 -18.34 32.37
N PHE A 51 9.69 -17.92 33.58
CA PHE A 51 8.71 -16.85 33.77
C PHE A 51 9.27 -15.50 33.31
N GLY A 52 10.52 -15.18 33.65
CA GLY A 52 11.17 -13.96 33.16
C GLY A 52 11.32 -13.92 31.63
N VAL A 53 11.56 -15.07 30.99
CA VAL A 53 11.55 -15.16 29.52
C VAL A 53 10.16 -14.89 28.96
N LEU A 54 9.10 -15.46 29.54
CA LEU A 54 7.72 -15.21 29.11
C LEU A 54 7.31 -13.75 29.32
N GLU A 55 7.71 -13.13 30.43
CA GLU A 55 7.49 -11.70 30.69
C GLU A 55 8.17 -10.85 29.60
N ALA A 56 9.44 -11.13 29.26
CA ALA A 56 10.12 -10.46 28.15
C ALA A 56 9.44 -10.70 26.79
N MET A 57 8.94 -11.92 26.54
CA MET A 57 8.18 -12.23 25.32
C MET A 57 6.86 -11.44 25.25
N ASN A 58 6.20 -11.17 26.38
CA ASN A 58 5.00 -10.33 26.43
C ASN A 58 5.35 -8.86 26.18
N GLU A 59 6.39 -8.33 26.84
CA GLU A 59 6.85 -6.95 26.66
C GLU A 59 7.24 -6.66 25.21
N ASN A 60 7.86 -7.63 24.53
CA ASN A 60 8.27 -7.52 23.12
C ASN A 60 7.23 -8.09 22.14
N ARG A 61 6.03 -8.49 22.61
CA ARG A 61 4.93 -9.07 21.83
C ARG A 61 5.23 -10.37 21.05
N TRP A 62 6.39 -11.02 21.28
CA TRP A 62 6.74 -12.28 20.62
C TRP A 62 5.75 -13.41 20.92
N ILE A 63 5.19 -13.43 22.14
CA ILE A 63 4.27 -14.48 22.60
C ILE A 63 3.00 -14.59 21.72
N GLN A 64 2.66 -13.53 20.98
CA GLN A 64 1.47 -13.47 20.14
C GLN A 64 1.59 -14.29 18.85
N PHE A 65 2.82 -14.45 18.32
CA PHE A 65 3.07 -15.18 17.07
C PHE A 65 3.97 -16.39 17.23
N LEU A 66 4.74 -16.47 18.32
CA LEU A 66 5.70 -17.54 18.58
C LEU A 66 5.20 -18.46 19.70
N PRO A 67 4.76 -19.70 19.39
CA PRO A 67 4.25 -20.59 20.41
C PRO A 67 5.33 -21.04 21.38
N VAL A 68 4.97 -21.13 22.66
CA VAL A 68 5.86 -21.63 23.72
C VAL A 68 5.29 -22.90 24.31
N VAL A 69 6.10 -23.96 24.32
CA VAL A 69 5.83 -25.18 25.07
C VAL A 69 6.73 -25.20 26.28
N SER A 70 6.12 -25.06 27.45
CA SER A 70 6.84 -25.06 28.72
C SER A 70 7.19 -26.48 29.16
N ILE A 71 8.29 -26.60 29.89
CA ILE A 71 8.80 -27.85 30.43
C ILE A 71 9.12 -27.64 31.91
N SER A 72 8.57 -28.48 32.78
CA SER A 72 8.92 -28.46 34.20
C SER A 72 8.71 -29.82 34.87
N THR A 73 9.39 -30.02 36.00
CA THR A 73 9.05 -31.06 36.99
C THR A 73 7.97 -30.60 37.95
N GLU A 74 7.83 -29.28 38.12
CA GLU A 74 6.79 -28.67 38.96
C GLU A 74 5.48 -28.63 38.19
N SER A 75 4.42 -29.17 38.79
CA SER A 75 3.11 -29.35 38.16
C SER A 75 1.95 -28.95 39.08
N SER A 76 2.25 -28.21 40.15
CA SER A 76 1.21 -27.61 40.98
C SER A 76 0.25 -26.77 40.13
N PRO A 77 -1.06 -26.77 40.47
CA PRO A 77 -2.05 -25.98 39.75
C PRO A 77 -1.67 -24.50 39.65
N GLU A 78 -1.13 -23.90 40.71
CA GLU A 78 -0.73 -22.48 40.72
C GLU A 78 0.40 -22.19 39.72
N PHE A 79 1.34 -23.12 39.56
CA PHE A 79 2.45 -22.98 38.63
C PHE A 79 1.99 -23.04 37.18
N VAL A 80 1.13 -24.02 36.87
CA VAL A 80 0.57 -24.23 35.53
C VAL A 80 -0.34 -23.06 35.14
N GLU A 81 -1.19 -22.60 36.07
CA GLU A 81 -2.05 -21.43 35.86
C GLU A 81 -1.23 -20.17 35.55
N ARG A 82 -0.14 -19.92 36.31
CA ARG A 82 0.76 -18.80 36.03
C ARG A 82 1.38 -18.90 34.64
N ALA A 83 1.84 -20.08 34.22
CA ALA A 83 2.43 -20.27 32.90
C ALA A 83 1.43 -19.96 31.77
N TYR A 84 0.19 -20.46 31.87
CA TYR A 84 -0.86 -20.14 30.91
C TYR A 84 -1.24 -18.66 30.91
N SER A 85 -1.30 -18.01 32.07
CA SER A 85 -1.61 -16.58 32.17
C SER A 85 -0.58 -15.68 31.46
N LEU A 86 0.64 -16.20 31.24
CA LEU A 86 1.71 -15.52 30.51
C LEU A 86 1.81 -15.93 29.03
N GLY A 87 0.87 -16.73 28.53
CA GLY A 87 0.74 -17.04 27.10
C GLY A 87 1.40 -18.35 26.64
N VAL A 88 1.76 -19.26 27.56
CA VAL A 88 2.24 -20.60 27.19
C VAL A 88 1.16 -21.37 26.43
N THR A 89 1.52 -21.98 25.31
CA THR A 89 0.60 -22.74 24.46
C THR A 89 0.33 -24.14 25.03
N ASP A 90 1.37 -24.82 25.50
CA ASP A 90 1.26 -26.17 26.07
C ASP A 90 2.35 -26.44 27.12
N PHE A 91 2.16 -27.50 27.90
CA PHE A 91 3.02 -27.86 29.02
C PHE A 91 3.41 -29.35 28.96
N ILE A 92 4.71 -29.64 29.01
CA ILE A 92 5.25 -31.01 29.07
C ILE A 92 5.86 -31.28 30.45
N ASN A 93 5.27 -32.26 31.14
CA ASN A 93 5.80 -32.78 32.41
C ASN A 93 7.03 -33.66 32.20
N ARG A 94 7.97 -33.59 33.13
CA ARG A 94 9.09 -34.54 33.26
C ARG A 94 8.68 -35.75 34.13
N PRO A 95 9.18 -36.98 33.85
CA PRO A 95 10.14 -37.36 32.80
C PRO A 95 9.55 -37.34 31.39
N PHE A 96 10.41 -37.14 30.38
CA PHE A 96 9.99 -37.01 28.98
C PHE A 96 9.60 -38.35 28.38
N ASP A 97 8.45 -38.38 27.72
CA ASP A 97 8.11 -39.40 26.73
C ASP A 97 8.38 -38.81 25.34
N GLU A 98 9.33 -39.41 24.62
CA GLU A 98 9.78 -38.97 23.30
C GLU A 98 8.62 -38.81 22.32
N LEU A 99 7.69 -39.76 22.29
CA LEU A 99 6.54 -39.73 21.39
C LEU A 99 5.60 -38.57 21.75
N ILE A 100 5.41 -38.31 23.04
CA ILE A 100 4.58 -37.18 23.51
C ILE A 100 5.22 -35.85 23.14
N VAL A 101 6.53 -35.68 23.35
CA VAL A 101 7.27 -34.46 23.01
C VAL A 101 7.15 -34.17 21.50
N ILE A 102 7.48 -35.15 20.66
CA ILE A 102 7.41 -35.01 19.19
C ILE A 102 5.98 -34.65 18.76
N ARG A 103 4.96 -35.32 19.30
CA ARG A 103 3.56 -35.07 18.93
C ARG A 103 3.09 -33.69 19.36
N ARG A 104 3.41 -33.24 20.57
CA ARG A 104 3.01 -31.91 21.07
C ARG A 104 3.69 -30.81 20.29
N VAL A 105 5.01 -30.87 20.13
CA VAL A 105 5.78 -29.91 19.32
C VAL A 105 5.24 -29.85 17.89
N SER A 106 5.06 -31.01 17.24
CA SER A 106 4.55 -31.07 15.86
C SER A 106 3.13 -30.50 15.73
N ASN A 107 2.23 -30.82 16.67
CA ASN A 107 0.85 -30.33 16.64
C ASN A 107 0.78 -28.82 16.88
N THR A 108 1.58 -28.31 17.82
CA THR A 108 1.65 -26.88 18.12
C THR A 108 2.19 -26.09 16.93
N ILE A 109 3.29 -26.54 16.31
CA ILE A 109 3.82 -25.92 15.09
C ILE A 109 2.75 -25.93 13.98
N LYS A 110 2.07 -27.07 13.76
CA LYS A 110 1.03 -27.17 12.74
C LYS A 110 -0.16 -26.25 13.01
N LEU A 111 -0.55 -26.09 14.28
CA LEU A 111 -1.64 -25.20 14.68
C LEU A 111 -1.29 -23.74 14.35
N TYR A 112 -0.12 -23.27 14.79
CA TYR A 112 0.33 -21.90 14.55
C TYR A 112 0.60 -21.63 13.08
N ALA A 113 1.13 -22.61 12.34
CA ALA A 113 1.26 -22.49 10.89
C ALA A 113 -0.10 -22.33 10.19
N LYS A 114 -1.13 -23.09 10.60
CA LYS A 114 -2.50 -22.94 10.07
C LYS A 114 -3.12 -21.60 10.46
N GLN A 115 -2.94 -21.17 11.71
CA GLN A 115 -3.43 -19.88 12.21
C GLN A 115 -2.80 -18.73 11.42
N ARG A 116 -1.46 -18.72 11.28
CA ARG A 116 -0.74 -17.71 10.49
C ARG A 116 -1.19 -17.69 9.04
N LYS A 117 -1.42 -18.86 8.43
CA LYS A 117 -1.98 -18.95 7.07
C LYS A 117 -3.38 -18.32 6.99
N LEU A 118 -4.26 -18.62 7.94
CA LEU A 118 -5.62 -18.06 8.00
C LEU A 118 -5.60 -16.55 8.19
N THR A 119 -4.82 -16.02 9.14
CA THR A 119 -4.68 -14.58 9.36
C THR A 119 -4.16 -13.89 8.10
N ASN A 120 -3.14 -14.44 7.45
CA ASN A 120 -2.61 -13.87 6.21
C ASN A 120 -3.63 -13.91 5.06
N MET A 121 -4.45 -14.97 4.96
CA MET A 121 -5.52 -15.03 3.95
C MET A 121 -6.59 -13.96 4.21
N VAL A 122 -7.01 -13.76 5.47
CA VAL A 122 -7.98 -12.72 5.84
C VAL A 122 -7.41 -11.32 5.58
N ALA A 123 -6.16 -11.06 5.99
CA ALA A 123 -5.48 -9.80 5.73
C ALA A 123 -5.39 -9.50 4.23
N ASN A 124 -5.01 -10.49 3.42
CA ASN A 124 -4.98 -10.37 1.96
C ASN A 124 -6.37 -10.13 1.37
N GLU A 125 -7.40 -10.84 1.82
CA GLU A 125 -8.76 -10.68 1.31
C GLU A 125 -9.32 -9.27 1.61
N ILE A 126 -9.07 -8.75 2.81
CA ILE A 126 -9.48 -7.38 3.16
C ILE A 126 -8.74 -6.37 2.30
N PHE A 127 -7.42 -6.52 2.15
CA PHE A 127 -6.62 -5.65 1.30
C PHE A 127 -7.11 -5.65 -0.15
N GLU A 128 -7.32 -6.83 -0.75
CA GLU A 128 -7.81 -6.95 -2.11
C GLU A 128 -9.22 -6.36 -2.26
N LYS A 129 -10.09 -6.52 -1.26
CA LYS A 129 -11.42 -5.92 -1.27
C LYS A 129 -11.37 -4.40 -1.25
N GLU A 130 -10.55 -3.81 -0.38
CA GLU A 130 -10.38 -2.35 -0.31
C GLU A 130 -9.77 -1.80 -1.61
N ARG A 131 -8.70 -2.46 -2.11
CA ARG A 131 -8.09 -2.11 -3.39
C ARG A 131 -9.10 -2.16 -4.54
N ASN A 132 -9.92 -3.21 -4.60
CA ASN A 132 -10.96 -3.36 -5.60
C ASN A 132 -12.02 -2.26 -5.46
N GLY A 133 -12.46 -1.95 -4.24
CA GLY A 133 -13.39 -0.84 -3.96
C GLY A 133 -12.87 0.49 -4.49
N SER A 134 -11.62 0.85 -4.13
CA SER A 134 -10.95 2.05 -4.61
C SER A 134 -10.77 2.07 -6.13
N LEU A 135 -10.43 0.93 -6.75
CA LEU A 135 -10.32 0.81 -8.20
C LEU A 135 -11.67 1.07 -8.89
N MET A 136 -12.77 0.54 -8.36
CA MET A 136 -14.11 0.80 -8.88
C MET A 136 -14.49 2.28 -8.82
N ILE A 137 -14.19 2.95 -7.70
CA ILE A 137 -14.42 4.39 -7.54
C ILE A 137 -13.62 5.16 -8.59
N THR A 138 -12.33 4.85 -8.75
CA THR A 138 -11.47 5.48 -9.75
C THR A 138 -11.98 5.26 -11.18
N ILE A 139 -12.40 4.04 -11.53
CA ILE A 139 -12.97 3.73 -12.86
C ILE A 139 -14.25 4.55 -13.12
N LEU A 140 -15.17 4.59 -12.16
CA LEU A 140 -16.42 5.35 -12.31
C LEU A 140 -16.16 6.85 -12.45
N SER A 141 -15.20 7.37 -11.70
CA SER A 141 -14.81 8.78 -11.74
C SER A 141 -14.19 9.13 -13.10
N HIS A 142 -13.31 8.27 -13.63
CA HIS A 142 -12.76 8.43 -14.98
C HIS A 142 -13.82 8.45 -16.08
N ILE A 143 -14.89 7.65 -15.96
CA ILE A 143 -15.97 7.63 -16.95
C ILE A 143 -16.67 9.00 -17.00
N VAL A 144 -16.86 9.65 -15.84
CA VAL A 144 -17.44 10.99 -15.77
C VAL A 144 -16.48 12.03 -16.33
N GLU A 145 -15.20 11.98 -15.96
CA GLU A 145 -14.18 12.91 -16.47
C GLU A 145 -14.02 12.85 -17.99
N PHE A 146 -14.04 11.64 -18.58
CA PHE A 146 -13.92 11.45 -20.02
C PHE A 146 -15.05 12.19 -20.77
N ARG A 147 -16.25 12.24 -20.20
CA ARG A 147 -17.38 12.98 -20.78
C ARG A 147 -17.17 14.50 -20.73
N ASN A 148 -16.40 15.00 -19.76
CA ASN A 148 -16.10 16.41 -19.54
C ASN A 148 -14.85 16.89 -20.31
N GLY A 149 -14.13 15.99 -20.99
CA GLY A 149 -12.82 16.30 -21.56
C GLY A 149 -11.73 16.56 -20.51
N GLU A 150 -11.94 16.10 -19.26
CA GLU A 150 -10.96 16.15 -18.18
C GLU A 150 -10.05 14.91 -18.24
N SER A 151 -8.79 15.07 -17.81
CA SER A 151 -7.83 13.96 -17.80
C SER A 151 -8.03 13.09 -16.57
N GLY A 152 -7.75 11.79 -16.70
CA GLY A 152 -7.82 10.86 -15.57
C GLY A 152 -6.95 11.21 -14.35
N MET A 153 -5.95 12.07 -14.54
CA MET A 153 -5.08 12.50 -13.45
C MET A 153 -5.80 13.42 -12.45
N HIS A 154 -6.90 14.06 -12.85
CA HIS A 154 -7.61 15.03 -12.02
C HIS A 154 -8.11 14.40 -10.72
N VAL A 155 -8.94 13.35 -10.78
CA VAL A 155 -9.43 12.65 -9.57
C VAL A 155 -8.29 12.16 -8.66
N MET A 156 -7.19 11.65 -9.23
CA MET A 156 -6.02 11.21 -8.45
C MET A 156 -5.33 12.38 -7.73
N ASN A 157 -5.19 13.52 -8.41
CA ASN A 157 -4.64 14.74 -7.84
C ASN A 157 -5.55 15.29 -6.74
N ILE A 158 -6.87 15.29 -6.94
CA ILE A 158 -7.84 15.70 -5.92
C ILE A 158 -7.72 14.85 -4.67
N GLY A 159 -7.64 13.53 -4.81
CA GLY A 159 -7.43 12.63 -3.66
C GLY A 159 -6.14 12.96 -2.90
N THR A 160 -5.03 13.11 -3.63
CA THR A 160 -3.71 13.44 -3.06
C THR A 160 -3.72 14.79 -2.34
N LEU A 161 -4.29 15.82 -2.96
CA LEU A 161 -4.43 17.16 -2.37
C LEU A 161 -5.29 17.12 -1.11
N THR A 162 -6.42 16.41 -1.18
CA THR A 162 -7.36 16.24 -0.07
C THR A 162 -6.67 15.58 1.12
N GLU A 163 -5.92 14.50 0.90
CA GLU A 163 -5.14 13.82 1.93
C GLU A 163 -4.11 14.74 2.59
N ILE A 164 -3.32 15.45 1.77
CA ILE A 164 -2.29 16.36 2.28
C ILE A 164 -2.91 17.48 3.13
N LEU A 165 -4.02 18.06 2.67
CA LEU A 165 -4.73 19.13 3.39
C LEU A 165 -5.37 18.61 4.69
N LEU A 166 -5.98 17.42 4.68
CA LEU A 166 -6.50 16.74 5.88
C LEU A 166 -5.40 16.50 6.91
N ASN A 167 -4.23 16.05 6.45
CA ASN A 167 -3.09 15.81 7.32
C ASN A 167 -2.53 17.09 7.94
N GLN A 168 -2.60 18.23 7.24
CA GLN A 168 -2.18 19.51 7.84
C GLN A 168 -3.23 20.08 8.77
N ILE A 169 -4.52 20.08 8.41
CA ILE A 169 -5.54 20.67 9.27
C ILE A 169 -5.70 19.90 10.59
N SER A 170 -5.51 18.57 10.57
CA SER A 170 -5.55 17.73 11.78
C SER A 170 -4.47 18.08 12.80
N LYS A 171 -3.41 18.80 12.39
CA LYS A 171 -2.33 19.27 13.29
C LYS A 171 -2.60 20.64 13.90
N LYS A 172 -3.62 21.35 13.43
CA LYS A 172 -3.88 22.75 13.84
C LYS A 172 -4.57 22.84 15.20
N ASP A 173 -5.54 21.98 15.45
CA ASP A 173 -6.37 21.97 16.66
C ASP A 173 -7.01 20.59 16.82
N ASP A 174 -7.14 20.12 18.07
CA ASP A 174 -7.78 18.83 18.41
C ASP A 174 -9.21 18.72 17.85
N LYS A 175 -9.92 19.84 17.69
CA LYS A 175 -11.27 19.84 17.10
C LYS A 175 -11.31 19.46 15.61
N TYR A 176 -10.17 19.56 14.90
CA TYR A 176 -10.03 19.15 13.50
C TYR A 176 -9.31 17.80 13.36
N TYR A 177 -8.96 17.15 14.47
CA TYR A 177 -8.38 15.83 14.43
C TYR A 177 -9.40 14.83 13.88
N LEU A 178 -9.03 14.19 12.77
CA LEU A 178 -9.80 13.11 12.18
C LEU A 178 -9.01 11.81 12.26
N PRO A 179 -9.59 10.72 12.79
CA PRO A 179 -9.02 9.39 12.69
C PRO A 179 -8.69 9.06 11.23
N TYR A 180 -7.69 8.20 11.02
CA TYR A 180 -7.29 7.82 9.67
C TYR A 180 -8.46 7.31 8.82
N ALA A 181 -9.30 6.43 9.37
CA ALA A 181 -10.45 5.88 8.66
C ALA A 181 -11.41 6.96 8.15
N GLU A 182 -11.60 8.06 8.88
CA GLU A 182 -12.42 9.19 8.44
C GLU A 182 -11.71 10.02 7.36
N ARG A 183 -10.38 10.21 7.47
CA ARG A 183 -9.58 10.87 6.44
C ARG A 183 -9.61 10.11 5.11
N ASP A 184 -9.38 8.79 5.15
CA ASP A 184 -9.46 7.89 3.99
C ASP A 184 -10.86 7.92 3.35
N LEU A 185 -11.91 7.94 4.18
CA LEU A 185 -13.28 8.06 3.69
C LEU A 185 -13.50 9.35 2.89
N ILE A 186 -12.99 10.50 3.35
CA ILE A 186 -13.08 11.78 2.64
C ILE A 186 -12.28 11.75 1.33
N VAL A 187 -11.09 11.15 1.33
CA VAL A 187 -10.25 10.98 0.13
C VAL A 187 -10.95 10.09 -0.91
N LYS A 188 -11.53 8.96 -0.50
CA LYS A 188 -12.32 8.09 -1.38
C LYS A 188 -13.55 8.83 -1.91
N ALA A 189 -14.25 9.57 -1.05
CA ALA A 189 -15.45 10.31 -1.41
C ALA A 189 -15.17 11.51 -2.34
N SER A 190 -13.98 12.12 -2.28
CA SER A 190 -13.64 13.27 -3.12
C SER A 190 -13.62 12.93 -4.61
N ALA A 191 -13.34 11.68 -4.98
CA ALA A 191 -13.41 11.21 -6.36
C ALA A 191 -14.81 11.36 -7.00
N LEU A 192 -15.86 11.35 -6.16
CA LEU A 192 -17.26 11.41 -6.59
C LEU A 192 -17.84 12.83 -6.60
N HIS A 193 -17.04 13.87 -6.30
CA HIS A 193 -17.53 15.25 -6.18
C HIS A 193 -18.32 15.71 -7.42
N ASP A 194 -17.88 15.27 -8.60
CA ASP A 194 -18.44 15.66 -9.89
C ASP A 194 -19.33 14.61 -10.57
N ILE A 195 -19.74 13.54 -9.86
CA ILE A 195 -20.53 12.44 -10.43
C ILE A 195 -21.81 12.93 -11.15
N GLY A 196 -22.42 14.02 -10.66
CA GLY A 196 -23.62 14.61 -11.25
C GLY A 196 -23.42 15.23 -12.64
N LYS A 197 -22.16 15.49 -13.06
CA LYS A 197 -21.85 15.98 -14.41
C LYS A 197 -22.35 15.02 -15.50
N ILE A 198 -22.55 13.74 -15.18
CA ILE A 198 -23.14 12.73 -16.09
C ILE A 198 -24.53 13.10 -16.62
N SER A 199 -25.27 13.98 -15.94
CA SER A 199 -26.60 14.45 -16.34
C SER A 199 -26.62 15.85 -16.94
N ILE A 200 -25.47 16.52 -17.03
CA ILE A 200 -25.37 17.83 -17.67
C ILE A 200 -25.39 17.66 -19.20
N PRO A 201 -26.13 18.48 -19.96
CA PRO A 201 -26.12 18.44 -21.43
C PRO A 201 -24.72 18.65 -21.99
N GLU A 202 -24.37 17.89 -23.03
CA GLU A 202 -23.02 17.90 -23.62
C GLU A 202 -22.66 19.27 -24.20
N GLU A 203 -23.64 19.99 -24.74
CA GLU A 203 -23.47 21.32 -25.32
C GLU A 203 -23.11 22.38 -24.28
N VAL A 204 -23.50 22.18 -23.02
CA VAL A 204 -23.14 23.03 -21.88
C VAL A 204 -21.81 22.58 -21.30
N LEU A 205 -21.66 21.27 -21.11
CA LEU A 205 -20.50 20.65 -20.48
C LEU A 205 -19.20 20.89 -21.26
N ASN A 206 -19.25 20.69 -22.58
CA ASN A 206 -18.09 20.75 -23.48
C ASN A 206 -18.05 22.04 -24.32
N LYS A 207 -18.72 23.11 -23.87
CA LYS A 207 -18.79 24.37 -24.61
C LYS A 207 -17.38 24.99 -24.75
N PRO A 208 -16.89 25.26 -25.99
CA PRO A 208 -15.62 25.93 -26.20
C PRO A 208 -15.74 27.44 -25.98
N GLY A 209 -15.82 27.87 -24.71
CA GLY A 209 -15.90 29.29 -24.35
C GLY A 209 -16.59 29.54 -23.01
N LYS A 210 -16.93 30.81 -22.76
CA LYS A 210 -17.70 31.17 -21.57
C LYS A 210 -19.15 30.70 -21.71
N LEU A 211 -19.70 30.16 -20.62
CA LEU A 211 -21.11 29.85 -20.49
C LEU A 211 -21.93 31.14 -20.43
N THR A 212 -23.15 31.12 -20.97
CA THR A 212 -24.17 32.14 -20.66
C THR A 212 -24.68 31.95 -19.24
N ASP A 213 -25.45 32.90 -18.72
CA ASP A 213 -26.00 32.79 -17.37
C ASP A 213 -26.91 31.56 -17.25
N GLU A 214 -27.74 31.28 -18.27
CA GLU A 214 -28.62 30.10 -18.29
C GLU A 214 -27.84 28.77 -18.35
N GLU A 215 -26.78 28.73 -19.15
CA GLU A 215 -25.90 27.56 -19.25
C GLU A 215 -25.11 27.35 -17.95
N PHE A 216 -24.70 28.43 -17.30
CA PHE A 216 -24.04 28.36 -15.99
C PHE A 216 -25.00 27.86 -14.91
N GLU A 217 -26.26 28.31 -14.90
CA GLU A 217 -27.29 27.75 -14.00
C GLU A 217 -27.54 26.25 -14.27
N ALA A 218 -27.52 25.82 -15.54
CA ALA A 218 -27.58 24.40 -15.87
C ALA A 218 -26.35 23.63 -15.36
N MET A 219 -25.14 24.17 -15.53
CA MET A 219 -23.90 23.56 -15.03
C MET A 219 -23.92 23.38 -13.51
N LYS A 220 -24.40 24.38 -12.74
CA LYS A 220 -24.50 24.29 -11.27
C LYS A 220 -25.32 23.10 -10.78
N GLN A 221 -26.27 22.61 -11.58
CA GLN A 221 -27.14 21.50 -11.20
C GLN A 221 -26.41 20.18 -10.98
N HIS A 222 -25.15 20.01 -11.43
CA HIS A 222 -24.41 18.77 -11.19
C HIS A 222 -24.28 18.46 -9.68
N THR A 223 -24.16 19.49 -8.84
CA THR A 223 -24.11 19.35 -7.38
C THR A 223 -25.40 18.74 -6.82
N VAL A 224 -26.54 19.27 -7.24
CA VAL A 224 -27.88 18.84 -6.82
C VAL A 224 -28.21 17.45 -7.37
N ILE A 225 -27.91 17.22 -8.65
CA ILE A 225 -28.16 15.94 -9.32
C ILE A 225 -27.30 14.84 -8.70
N GLY A 226 -26.01 15.08 -8.50
CA GLY A 226 -25.13 14.10 -7.89
C GLY A 226 -25.53 13.77 -6.45
N TYR A 227 -25.92 14.77 -5.65
CA TYR A 227 -26.50 14.55 -4.32
C TYR A 227 -27.76 13.67 -4.37
N GLN A 228 -28.65 13.91 -5.34
CA GLN A 228 -29.87 13.14 -5.51
C GLN A 228 -29.57 11.70 -5.92
N MET A 229 -28.66 11.49 -6.88
CA MET A 229 -28.20 10.16 -7.30
C MET A 229 -27.72 9.33 -6.12
N LEU A 230 -26.86 9.92 -5.26
CA LEU A 230 -26.34 9.25 -4.07
C LEU A 230 -27.44 9.01 -3.02
N SER A 231 -28.40 9.92 -2.90
CA SER A 231 -29.53 9.77 -1.98
C SER A 231 -30.48 8.63 -2.40
N ASP A 232 -30.59 8.36 -3.69
CA ASP A 232 -31.52 7.36 -4.23
C ASP A 232 -30.98 5.92 -4.21
N LEU A 233 -29.71 5.71 -3.83
CA LEU A 233 -29.06 4.39 -3.80
C LEU A 233 -29.63 3.42 -2.75
N GLY A 234 -30.42 3.90 -1.78
CA GLY A 234 -30.93 3.08 -0.67
C GLY A 234 -29.91 2.75 0.43
N PHE A 235 -28.68 3.27 0.32
CA PHE A 235 -27.58 3.10 1.28
C PHE A 235 -27.26 4.41 2.01
N GLN A 236 -28.28 5.20 2.32
CA GLN A 236 -28.11 6.57 2.86
C GLN A 236 -27.37 6.62 4.20
N ASP A 237 -27.37 5.51 4.94
CA ASP A 237 -26.71 5.42 6.24
C ASP A 237 -25.24 5.05 6.18
N GLU A 238 -24.76 4.56 5.03
CA GLU A 238 -23.36 4.20 4.84
C GLU A 238 -22.45 5.44 4.94
N PRO A 239 -21.36 5.38 5.73
CA PRO A 239 -20.47 6.52 5.93
C PRO A 239 -19.97 7.13 4.63
N LEU A 240 -19.58 6.29 3.65
CA LEU A 240 -19.08 6.76 2.36
C LEU A 240 -20.16 7.56 1.62
N VAL A 241 -21.41 7.08 1.60
CA VAL A 241 -22.52 7.76 0.93
C VAL A 241 -22.84 9.09 1.61
N LYS A 242 -22.77 9.16 2.95
CA LYS A 242 -22.96 10.41 3.69
C LYS A 242 -21.93 11.46 3.30
N VAL A 243 -20.64 11.11 3.37
CA VAL A 243 -19.55 12.04 3.04
C VAL A 243 -19.57 12.43 1.56
N SER A 244 -19.81 11.48 0.64
CA SER A 244 -19.94 11.79 -0.79
C SER A 244 -21.10 12.75 -1.06
N ARG A 245 -22.24 12.62 -0.38
CA ARG A 245 -23.36 13.56 -0.52
C ARG A 245 -22.99 14.98 -0.10
N GLU A 246 -22.28 15.13 1.01
CA GLU A 246 -21.79 16.44 1.48
C GLU A 246 -20.87 17.08 0.45
N ILE A 247 -19.87 16.33 -0.01
CA ILE A 247 -18.88 16.81 -0.99
C ILE A 247 -19.57 17.16 -2.31
N THR A 248 -20.33 16.24 -2.91
CA THR A 248 -20.99 16.45 -4.19
C THR A 248 -21.95 17.64 -4.14
N ARG A 249 -22.68 17.83 -3.03
CA ARG A 249 -23.61 18.95 -2.91
C ARG A 249 -22.91 20.29 -2.70
N TRP A 250 -21.83 20.33 -1.90
CA TRP A 250 -21.33 21.59 -1.35
C TRP A 250 -19.87 21.93 -1.68
N HIS A 251 -19.16 21.16 -2.50
CA HIS A 251 -17.78 21.49 -2.89
C HIS A 251 -17.65 22.81 -3.70
N HIS A 252 -18.76 23.39 -4.16
CA HIS A 252 -18.80 24.73 -4.76
C HIS A 252 -19.40 25.83 -3.85
N GLU A 253 -19.68 25.50 -2.58
CA GLU A 253 -19.96 26.51 -1.59
C GLU A 253 -18.71 27.34 -1.29
N ARG A 254 -18.92 28.60 -0.91
CA ARG A 254 -17.83 29.54 -0.61
C ARG A 254 -17.92 29.98 0.81
N TYR A 255 -16.78 30.09 1.49
CA TYR A 255 -16.73 30.46 2.91
C TYR A 255 -17.39 31.82 3.21
N ASP A 256 -17.52 32.69 2.21
CA ASP A 256 -18.20 33.99 2.28
C ASP A 256 -19.73 33.94 2.06
N GLY A 257 -20.31 32.77 1.77
CA GLY A 257 -21.74 32.58 1.48
C GLY A 257 -22.16 32.93 0.05
N ARG A 258 -21.21 33.16 -0.87
CA ARG A 258 -21.49 33.49 -2.28
C ARG A 258 -21.37 32.29 -3.22
N GLY A 259 -21.28 31.08 -2.66
CA GLY A 259 -21.22 29.82 -3.40
C GLY A 259 -22.61 29.33 -3.81
N TYR A 260 -22.66 28.06 -4.21
CA TYR A 260 -23.89 27.37 -4.61
C TYR A 260 -23.79 25.89 -4.22
N PRO A 261 -24.92 25.15 -4.14
CA PRO A 261 -26.28 25.52 -4.49
C PRO A 261 -27.10 26.19 -3.38
N ASP A 262 -26.71 26.08 -2.12
CA ASP A 262 -27.51 26.46 -0.96
C ASP A 262 -27.06 27.80 -0.32
N GLY A 263 -25.86 28.28 -0.64
CA GLY A 263 -25.32 29.56 -0.16
C GLY A 263 -24.85 29.50 1.29
N LEU A 264 -24.37 28.34 1.73
CA LEU A 264 -23.86 28.08 3.07
C LEU A 264 -22.66 28.99 3.38
N LYS A 265 -22.52 29.42 4.64
CA LYS A 265 -21.46 30.36 5.04
C LYS A 265 -20.61 29.82 6.20
N GLY A 266 -19.30 29.99 6.06
CA GLY A 266 -18.36 29.60 7.11
C GLY A 266 -18.45 28.11 7.46
N ASP A 267 -18.59 27.84 8.75
CA ASP A 267 -18.65 26.48 9.31
C ASP A 267 -19.98 25.75 9.06
N GLU A 268 -20.95 26.39 8.38
CA GLU A 268 -22.14 25.68 7.87
C GLU A 268 -21.79 24.72 6.73
N ILE A 269 -20.68 24.99 6.01
CA ILE A 269 -20.16 24.11 4.96
C ILE A 269 -19.40 22.96 5.65
N PRO A 270 -19.70 21.68 5.39
CA PRO A 270 -18.94 20.58 5.97
C PRO A 270 -17.46 20.67 5.64
N LEU A 271 -16.61 20.29 6.60
CA LEU A 271 -15.16 20.37 6.43
C LEU A 271 -14.67 19.56 5.22
N SER A 272 -15.27 18.39 4.96
CA SER A 272 -15.05 17.55 3.79
C SER A 272 -15.20 18.35 2.49
N ALA A 273 -16.33 19.06 2.33
CA ALA A 273 -16.61 19.90 1.17
C ALA A 273 -15.66 21.12 1.08
N GLN A 274 -15.32 21.76 2.21
CA GLN A 274 -14.38 22.88 2.22
C GLN A 274 -12.98 22.47 1.72
N ILE A 275 -12.50 21.29 2.14
CA ILE A 275 -11.18 20.76 1.73
C ILE A 275 -11.19 20.40 0.25
N VAL A 276 -12.21 19.65 -0.20
CA VAL A 276 -12.31 19.23 -1.61
C VAL A 276 -12.49 20.43 -2.53
N SER A 277 -13.23 21.47 -2.13
CA SER A 277 -13.34 22.73 -2.88
C SER A 277 -11.98 23.37 -3.15
N LEU A 278 -11.11 23.40 -2.13
CA LEU A 278 -9.77 23.98 -2.25
C LEU A 278 -8.86 23.10 -3.13
N ALA A 279 -8.96 21.77 -3.00
CA ALA A 279 -8.24 20.82 -3.83
C ALA A 279 -8.65 20.95 -5.32
N ASP A 280 -9.95 21.02 -5.60
CA ASP A 280 -10.50 21.18 -6.96
C ASP A 280 -10.01 22.45 -7.63
N VAL A 281 -10.10 23.58 -6.93
CA VAL A 281 -9.61 24.85 -7.45
C VAL A 281 -8.11 24.84 -7.69
N TYR A 282 -7.33 24.24 -6.80
CA TYR A 282 -5.89 24.12 -7.00
C TYR A 282 -5.58 23.28 -8.25
N ASP A 283 -6.16 22.10 -8.38
CA ASP A 283 -5.91 21.23 -9.53
C ASP A 283 -6.36 21.90 -10.84
N ALA A 284 -7.53 22.55 -10.84
CA ALA A 284 -8.03 23.30 -11.98
C ALA A 284 -7.09 24.41 -12.48
N LEU A 285 -6.26 24.98 -11.59
CA LEU A 285 -5.26 25.99 -11.94
C LEU A 285 -3.96 25.38 -12.46
N THR A 286 -3.55 24.22 -11.94
CA THR A 286 -2.26 23.60 -12.25
C THR A 286 -2.32 22.51 -13.33
N SER A 287 -3.51 22.08 -13.71
CA SER A 287 -3.73 21.08 -14.77
C SER A 287 -3.91 21.75 -16.14
N GLU A 288 -3.37 21.14 -17.19
CA GLU A 288 -3.61 21.59 -18.56
C GLU A 288 -5.07 21.31 -18.96
N ARG A 289 -5.76 22.32 -19.49
CA ARG A 289 -7.13 22.19 -20.02
C ARG A 289 -7.16 22.59 -21.48
N VAL A 290 -8.11 22.04 -22.24
CA VAL A 290 -8.29 22.28 -23.70
C VAL A 290 -8.28 23.77 -24.07
N TYR A 291 -8.71 24.64 -23.15
CA TYR A 291 -8.86 26.08 -23.39
C TYR A 291 -7.90 26.97 -22.57
N LYS A 292 -7.00 26.41 -21.75
CA LYS A 292 -6.14 27.21 -20.86
C LYS A 292 -4.83 26.48 -20.50
N PRO A 293 -3.66 27.13 -20.67
CA PRO A 293 -2.40 26.57 -20.19
C PRO A 293 -2.39 26.53 -18.66
N ALA A 294 -1.76 25.49 -18.10
CA ALA A 294 -1.55 25.35 -16.66
C ALA A 294 -0.76 26.53 -16.08
N PHE A 295 -1.15 26.99 -14.88
CA PHE A 295 -0.32 27.91 -14.10
C PHE A 295 0.78 27.16 -13.37
N SER A 296 1.88 27.86 -13.05
CA SER A 296 2.87 27.32 -12.12
C SER A 296 2.26 27.17 -10.72
N HIS A 297 2.80 26.24 -9.95
CA HIS A 297 2.44 26.03 -8.55
C HIS A 297 2.43 27.33 -7.73
N GLU A 298 3.48 28.15 -7.85
CA GLU A 298 3.59 29.42 -7.13
C GLU A 298 2.49 30.41 -7.54
N LYS A 299 2.15 30.43 -8.83
CA LYS A 299 1.11 31.32 -9.35
C LYS A 299 -0.28 30.87 -8.88
N ALA A 300 -0.55 29.57 -8.89
CA ALA A 300 -1.81 29.01 -8.40
C ALA A 300 -2.04 29.35 -6.92
N ILE A 301 -1.04 29.14 -6.06
CA ILE A 301 -1.11 29.50 -4.63
C ILE A 301 -1.37 31.00 -4.47
N GLN A 302 -0.66 31.86 -5.18
CA GLN A 302 -0.87 33.31 -5.10
C GLN A 302 -2.31 33.71 -5.49
N MET A 303 -2.84 33.14 -6.57
CA MET A 303 -4.21 33.44 -7.02
C MET A 303 -5.26 33.03 -5.98
N ILE A 304 -5.09 31.85 -5.37
CA ILE A 304 -5.95 31.36 -4.30
C ILE A 304 -5.89 32.30 -3.08
N LEU A 305 -4.68 32.66 -2.62
CA LEU A 305 -4.50 33.53 -1.46
C LEU A 305 -5.01 34.96 -1.67
N ASN A 306 -4.94 35.46 -2.92
CA ASN A 306 -5.49 36.76 -3.29
C ASN A 306 -7.03 36.79 -3.40
N GLY A 307 -7.68 35.63 -3.27
CA GLY A 307 -9.13 35.49 -3.41
C GLY A 307 -9.64 35.57 -4.86
N GLU A 308 -8.75 35.41 -5.86
CA GLU A 308 -9.12 35.43 -7.28
C GLU A 308 -9.99 34.21 -7.66
N CYS A 309 -9.91 33.14 -6.87
CA CYS A 309 -10.59 31.87 -7.12
C CYS A 309 -11.77 31.60 -6.19
N GLY A 310 -12.08 32.52 -5.28
CA GLY A 310 -13.12 32.29 -4.27
C GLY A 310 -12.69 32.71 -2.87
N ALA A 311 -13.60 32.54 -1.91
CA ALA A 311 -13.28 32.70 -0.50
C ALA A 311 -13.25 31.31 0.14
N PHE A 312 -12.10 30.96 0.70
CA PHE A 312 -11.88 29.71 1.42
C PHE A 312 -11.73 29.98 2.92
N ASN A 313 -11.84 28.92 3.70
CA ASN A 313 -11.56 28.98 5.13
C ASN A 313 -10.11 29.48 5.35
N PRO A 314 -9.89 30.56 6.13
CA PRO A 314 -8.56 31.08 6.39
C PRO A 314 -7.59 30.03 6.93
N LEU A 315 -8.06 29.09 7.74
CA LEU A 315 -7.23 28.01 8.28
C LEU A 315 -6.77 27.05 7.17
N LEU A 316 -7.64 26.74 6.21
CA LEU A 316 -7.27 25.91 5.06
C LEU A 316 -6.26 26.62 4.14
N LEU A 317 -6.34 27.95 4.03
CA LEU A 317 -5.34 28.73 3.30
C LEU A 317 -3.97 28.68 3.99
N GLU A 318 -3.92 28.72 5.32
CA GLU A 318 -2.69 28.49 6.08
C GLU A 318 -2.15 27.07 5.84
N CYS A 319 -3.02 26.05 5.91
CA CYS A 319 -2.65 24.67 5.62
C CYS A 319 -2.10 24.50 4.21
N LEU A 320 -2.69 25.17 3.21
CA LEU A 320 -2.20 25.14 1.82
C LEU A 320 -0.77 25.69 1.72
N VAL A 321 -0.47 26.78 2.41
CA VAL A 321 0.88 27.38 2.42
C VAL A 321 1.89 26.48 3.12
N GLU A 322 1.52 25.90 4.27
CA GLU A 322 2.37 24.97 5.01
C GLU A 322 2.60 23.65 4.24
N ALA A 323 1.59 23.21 3.49
CA ALA A 323 1.63 21.99 2.68
C ALA A 323 2.30 22.16 1.31
N GLN A 324 2.65 23.39 0.89
CA GLN A 324 2.97 23.67 -0.52
C GLN A 324 4.07 22.75 -1.11
N ASP A 325 5.09 22.43 -0.31
CA ASP A 325 6.17 21.53 -0.74
C ASP A 325 5.69 20.08 -0.85
N ALA A 326 4.88 19.63 0.11
CA ALA A 326 4.28 18.29 0.08
C ALA A 326 3.32 18.14 -1.11
N ILE A 327 2.55 19.18 -1.43
CA ILE A 327 1.65 19.23 -2.60
C ILE A 327 2.47 19.12 -3.89
N ARG A 328 3.54 19.92 -4.02
CA ARG A 328 4.41 19.89 -5.19
C ARG A 328 5.04 18.51 -5.40
N GLN A 329 5.48 17.87 -4.32
CA GLN A 329 6.08 16.53 -4.36
C GLN A 329 5.05 15.44 -4.66
N GLY A 330 3.89 15.50 -4.01
CA GLY A 330 2.80 14.52 -4.18
C GLY A 330 2.27 14.49 -5.60
N LEU A 331 2.04 15.66 -6.21
CA LEU A 331 1.56 15.75 -7.59
C LEU A 331 2.63 15.41 -8.64
N ALA A 332 3.92 15.49 -8.29
CA ALA A 332 5.00 15.01 -9.16
C ALA A 332 5.15 13.48 -9.16
N GLN A 333 4.50 12.79 -8.22
CA GLN A 333 4.50 11.34 -8.08
C GLN A 333 3.05 10.82 -7.89
N PRO A 334 2.20 10.87 -8.92
CA PRO A 334 0.77 10.56 -8.81
C PRO A 334 0.44 9.11 -8.40
N ASN A 335 1.44 8.24 -8.25
CA ASN A 335 1.29 6.84 -7.84
C ASN A 335 1.34 6.61 -6.31
N ARG A 336 1.29 7.64 -5.47
CA ARG A 336 1.15 7.47 -4.01
C ARG A 336 -0.27 7.15 -3.56
N ALA A 337 -1.26 7.19 -4.45
CA ALA A 337 -2.60 6.74 -4.12
C ALA A 337 -2.60 5.22 -3.83
N PHE A 338 -2.96 4.86 -2.58
CA PHE A 338 -3.35 3.53 -2.08
C PHE A 338 -2.29 2.57 -1.50
N ASN A 339 -1.12 3.03 -1.05
CA ASN A 339 -0.13 2.11 -0.45
C ASN A 339 0.50 2.64 0.86
N SER A 340 -0.22 3.39 1.68
CA SER A 340 0.37 3.86 2.94
C SER A 340 0.23 2.81 4.05
N TYR A 341 1.30 2.61 4.82
CA TYR A 341 1.34 1.92 6.12
C TYR A 341 0.18 2.30 7.07
N GLU A 342 -0.34 3.53 6.94
CA GLU A 342 -1.50 4.00 7.70
C GLU A 342 -2.84 3.41 7.20
N ASP A 343 -2.99 3.12 5.91
CA ASP A 343 -4.16 2.42 5.32
C ASP A 343 -4.36 1.06 5.99
N LEU A 344 -3.27 0.29 6.11
CA LEU A 344 -3.28 -1.08 6.61
C LEU A 344 -3.55 -1.14 8.12
N LYS A 345 -2.97 -0.23 8.91
CA LYS A 345 -3.26 -0.16 10.37
C LYS A 345 -4.68 0.27 10.68
N SER A 346 -5.33 1.04 9.81
CA SER A 346 -6.70 1.50 10.01
C SER A 346 -7.75 0.39 9.87
N ILE A 347 -7.37 -0.74 9.28
CA ILE A 347 -8.21 -1.92 9.08
C ILE A 347 -8.23 -2.82 10.33
N ALA A 348 -7.14 -2.82 11.12
CA ALA A 348 -7.02 -3.65 12.31
C ALA A 348 -8.19 -3.49 13.31
N PRO A 349 -8.70 -2.27 13.61
CA PRO A 349 -9.81 -2.07 14.56
C PRO A 349 -11.15 -2.68 14.13
N ALA A 350 -11.34 -3.08 12.86
CA ALA A 350 -12.58 -3.70 12.39
C ALA A 350 -12.78 -5.14 12.91
N ILE A 351 -11.78 -5.70 13.60
CA ILE A 351 -11.83 -7.02 14.22
C ILE A 351 -12.18 -6.84 15.70
N GLN A 352 -13.31 -7.40 16.16
CA GLN A 352 -13.87 -7.12 17.49
C GLN A 352 -13.08 -7.68 18.69
N ASP A 353 -12.07 -8.52 18.47
CA ASP A 353 -11.29 -9.15 19.53
C ASP A 353 -9.86 -8.61 19.60
N ALA A 354 -9.50 -8.01 20.73
CA ALA A 354 -8.19 -7.43 20.99
C ALA A 354 -7.02 -8.42 20.81
N GLU A 355 -7.24 -9.71 21.10
CA GLU A 355 -6.22 -10.75 20.87
C GLU A 355 -5.98 -11.05 19.38
N THR A 356 -7.00 -10.89 18.53
CA THR A 356 -6.89 -11.10 17.07
C THR A 356 -6.40 -9.86 16.31
N LEU A 357 -6.57 -8.67 16.90
CA LEU A 357 -6.09 -7.41 16.33
C LEU A 357 -4.57 -7.42 16.20
N ASP A 358 -3.87 -7.75 17.28
CA ASP A 358 -2.40 -7.73 17.34
C ASP A 358 -1.76 -8.71 16.35
N VAL A 359 -2.35 -9.90 16.19
CA VAL A 359 -1.88 -10.92 15.22
C VAL A 359 -2.12 -10.46 13.78
N THR A 360 -3.20 -9.71 13.54
CA THR A 360 -3.53 -9.17 12.22
C THR A 360 -2.64 -7.98 11.88
N GLU A 361 -2.39 -7.07 12.82
CA GLU A 361 -1.43 -5.97 12.65
C GLU A 361 -0.04 -6.49 12.33
N TYR A 362 0.44 -7.52 13.04
CA TYR A 362 1.73 -8.15 12.75
C TYR A 362 1.77 -8.79 11.36
N ALA A 363 0.70 -9.48 10.95
CA ALA A 363 0.61 -10.08 9.62
C ALA A 363 0.65 -9.02 8.50
N LEU A 364 -0.05 -7.90 8.69
CA LEU A 364 -0.03 -6.76 7.77
C LEU A 364 1.37 -6.11 7.71
N ASP A 365 2.01 -5.90 8.86
CA ASP A 365 3.36 -5.34 8.95
C ASP A 365 4.41 -6.22 8.25
N GLN A 366 4.31 -7.54 8.39
CA GLN A 366 5.18 -8.48 7.68
C GLN A 366 4.97 -8.43 6.17
N LEU A 367 3.72 -8.37 5.73
CA LEU A 367 3.39 -8.33 4.31
C LEU A 367 3.88 -7.04 3.66
N GLU A 368 3.76 -5.91 4.35
CA GLU A 368 4.28 -4.63 3.91
C GLU A 368 5.81 -4.60 3.90
N ASN A 369 6.47 -5.09 4.96
CA ASN A 369 7.93 -5.24 4.98
C ASN A 369 8.43 -6.09 3.81
N GLU A 370 7.75 -7.19 3.47
CA GLU A 370 8.10 -7.99 2.30
C GLU A 370 7.92 -7.21 0.98
N ARG A 371 6.85 -6.40 0.86
CA ARG A 371 6.61 -5.55 -0.30
C ARG A 371 7.63 -4.41 -0.42
N GLU A 372 7.91 -3.68 0.65
CA GLU A 372 8.94 -2.63 0.70
C GLU A 372 10.32 -3.19 0.39
N LYS A 373 10.67 -4.35 0.98
CA LYS A 373 11.92 -5.04 0.70
C LYS A 373 12.02 -5.43 -0.77
N ASN A 374 10.96 -6.00 -1.34
CA ASN A 374 10.93 -6.34 -2.76
C ASN A 374 11.05 -5.08 -3.62
N HIS A 375 10.31 -4.01 -3.31
CA HIS A 375 10.37 -2.75 -4.03
C HIS A 375 11.77 -2.13 -4.00
N PHE A 376 12.36 -2.02 -2.81
CA PHE A 376 13.73 -1.53 -2.59
C PHE A 376 14.78 -2.37 -3.34
N LEU A 377 14.68 -3.70 -3.28
CA LEU A 377 15.58 -4.59 -4.00
C LEU A 377 15.41 -4.45 -5.52
N THR A 378 14.19 -4.28 -6.01
CA THR A 378 13.91 -3.99 -7.41
C THR A 378 14.52 -2.64 -7.83
N GLU A 379 14.37 -1.58 -7.03
CA GLU A 379 14.95 -0.26 -7.31
C GLU A 379 16.48 -0.27 -7.33
N ILE A 380 17.13 -0.99 -6.41
CA ILE A 380 18.60 -1.04 -6.32
C ILE A 380 19.23 -1.99 -7.33
N SER A 381 18.51 -3.03 -7.75
CA SER A 381 19.08 -4.07 -8.63
C SER A 381 19.49 -3.57 -10.02
N ARG A 382 19.06 -2.37 -10.45
CA ARG A 382 19.28 -1.77 -11.79
C ARG A 382 18.95 -2.69 -12.97
N GLN A 383 18.14 -3.72 -12.73
CA GLN A 383 17.63 -4.63 -13.75
C GLN A 383 16.19 -4.24 -14.04
N LEU A 384 15.80 -4.20 -15.31
CA LEU A 384 14.40 -3.97 -15.69
C LEU A 384 13.62 -5.23 -15.33
N GLN A 385 13.02 -5.22 -14.14
CA GLN A 385 12.10 -6.25 -13.69
C GLN A 385 10.68 -5.93 -14.18
N PHE A 386 9.83 -6.93 -14.31
CA PHE A 386 8.43 -6.74 -14.65
C PHE A 386 7.55 -7.82 -14.05
N ASP A 387 6.29 -7.47 -13.83
CA ASP A 387 5.23 -8.37 -13.37
C ASP A 387 4.04 -8.23 -14.33
N TYR A 388 3.62 -9.31 -14.95
CA TYR A 388 2.43 -9.35 -15.80
C TYR A 388 1.32 -10.15 -15.14
N ASN A 389 0.18 -9.50 -14.93
CA ASN A 389 -1.04 -10.13 -14.46
C ASN A 389 -1.93 -10.51 -15.66
N LYS A 390 -2.19 -11.80 -15.83
CA LYS A 390 -2.96 -12.33 -16.97
C LYS A 390 -4.44 -11.99 -16.89
N SER A 391 -5.02 -11.99 -15.69
CA SER A 391 -6.45 -11.72 -15.51
C SER A 391 -6.81 -10.25 -15.77
N LEU A 392 -5.88 -9.34 -15.48
CA LEU A 392 -6.05 -7.90 -15.66
C LEU A 392 -5.47 -7.38 -16.97
N ASP A 393 -4.75 -8.24 -17.70
CA ASP A 393 -3.94 -7.88 -18.86
C ASP A 393 -3.06 -6.64 -18.61
N LEU A 394 -2.35 -6.68 -17.48
CA LEU A 394 -1.62 -5.55 -16.93
C LEU A 394 -0.15 -5.90 -16.70
N LEU A 395 0.75 -5.15 -17.32
CA LEU A 395 2.20 -5.22 -17.09
C LEU A 395 2.64 -4.10 -16.15
N HIS A 396 3.31 -4.46 -15.06
CA HIS A 396 3.96 -3.54 -14.15
C HIS A 396 5.46 -3.52 -14.39
N ILE A 397 6.04 -2.33 -14.42
CA ILE A 397 7.48 -2.09 -14.49
C ILE A 397 7.90 -1.07 -13.42
N PRO A 398 9.18 -1.06 -12.99
CA PRO A 398 9.71 -0.07 -12.06
C PRO A 398 9.50 1.37 -12.53
N VAL A 399 9.24 2.29 -11.59
CA VAL A 399 8.96 3.70 -11.88
C VAL A 399 10.12 4.38 -12.63
N TRP A 400 11.37 4.03 -12.30
CA TRP A 400 12.53 4.55 -13.01
C TRP A 400 12.58 4.09 -14.48
N ALA A 401 12.19 2.84 -14.75
CA ALA A 401 12.14 2.30 -16.10
C ALA A 401 11.00 2.96 -16.90
N ALA A 402 9.84 3.13 -16.26
CA ALA A 402 8.70 3.84 -16.82
C ALA A 402 9.05 5.27 -17.27
N LYS A 403 9.70 6.05 -16.39
CA LYS A 403 10.19 7.41 -16.71
C LYS A 403 11.17 7.43 -17.88
N ARG A 404 12.09 6.46 -17.95
CA ARG A 404 13.09 6.37 -19.02
C ARG A 404 12.47 6.00 -20.36
N LEU A 405 11.48 5.11 -20.34
CA LEU A 405 10.75 4.63 -21.51
C LEU A 405 9.64 5.59 -21.97
N GLY A 406 9.36 6.65 -21.22
CA GLY A 406 8.29 7.60 -21.53
C GLY A 406 6.89 6.95 -21.45
N THR A 407 6.70 5.99 -20.55
CA THR A 407 5.49 5.20 -20.41
C THR A 407 5.03 5.14 -18.94
N PRO A 408 3.74 4.90 -18.65
CA PRO A 408 3.30 4.63 -17.28
C PRO A 408 3.96 3.37 -16.70
N ALA A 409 4.15 3.32 -15.38
CA ALA A 409 4.66 2.13 -14.68
C ALA A 409 3.70 0.93 -14.72
N GLN A 410 2.46 1.16 -15.17
CA GLN A 410 1.41 0.18 -15.33
C GLN A 410 0.89 0.27 -16.77
N ILE A 411 1.17 -0.73 -17.57
CA ILE A 411 0.86 -0.79 -19.00
C ILE A 411 -0.27 -1.80 -19.18
N LYS A 412 -1.47 -1.31 -19.50
CA LYS A 412 -2.62 -2.15 -19.88
C LYS A 412 -2.49 -2.58 -21.33
N ASP A 413 -2.95 -3.79 -21.63
CA ASP A 413 -2.81 -4.38 -22.96
C ASP A 413 -1.38 -4.22 -23.51
N PRO A 414 -0.38 -4.82 -22.85
CA PRO A 414 1.01 -4.64 -23.19
C PRO A 414 1.35 -5.09 -24.62
N LEU A 415 0.55 -5.99 -25.20
CA LEU A 415 0.77 -6.52 -26.54
C LEU A 415 0.45 -5.49 -27.65
N HIS A 416 -0.46 -4.54 -27.38
CA HIS A 416 -0.89 -3.56 -28.37
C HIS A 416 -0.45 -2.11 -28.04
N THR A 417 0.33 -1.92 -26.97
CA THR A 417 0.79 -0.60 -26.54
C THR A 417 2.03 -0.14 -27.33
N GLU A 418 2.00 1.08 -27.88
CA GLU A 418 3.13 1.69 -28.61
C GLU A 418 4.44 1.74 -27.80
N ALA A 419 4.35 1.88 -26.47
CA ALA A 419 5.51 1.93 -25.59
C ALA A 419 6.34 0.64 -25.59
N LEU A 420 5.69 -0.54 -25.70
CA LEU A 420 6.39 -1.82 -25.79
C LEU A 420 6.87 -2.10 -27.21
N ALA A 421 6.12 -1.67 -28.22
CA ALA A 421 6.52 -1.79 -29.64
C ALA A 421 7.84 -1.06 -29.95
N ASN A 422 8.16 0.00 -29.20
CA ASN A 422 9.42 0.72 -29.32
C ASN A 422 10.59 0.03 -28.62
N LEU A 423 10.31 -0.84 -27.64
CA LEU A 423 11.32 -1.53 -26.84
C LEU A 423 11.65 -2.91 -27.39
N ILE A 424 10.62 -3.65 -27.80
CA ILE A 424 10.69 -5.06 -28.19
C ILE A 424 9.95 -5.25 -29.52
N SER A 425 10.53 -6.04 -30.45
CA SER A 425 9.88 -6.37 -31.71
C SER A 425 8.65 -7.26 -31.50
N HIS A 426 7.66 -7.12 -32.38
CA HIS A 426 6.44 -7.96 -32.36
C HIS A 426 6.77 -9.47 -32.40
N ASP A 427 7.77 -9.86 -33.19
CA ASP A 427 8.23 -11.25 -33.27
C ASP A 427 8.76 -11.79 -31.93
N LEU A 428 9.45 -10.96 -31.14
CA LEU A 428 9.92 -11.37 -29.81
C LEU A 428 8.77 -11.52 -28.83
N VAL A 429 7.76 -10.64 -28.92
CA VAL A 429 6.55 -10.72 -28.09
C VAL A 429 5.79 -12.02 -28.35
N GLU A 430 5.58 -12.37 -29.62
CA GLU A 430 4.94 -13.64 -29.99
C GLU A 430 5.75 -14.85 -29.49
N LEU A 431 7.08 -14.80 -29.61
CA LEU A 431 7.97 -15.88 -29.19
C LEU A 431 7.96 -16.04 -27.66
N LEU A 432 7.97 -14.94 -26.90
CA LEU A 432 7.84 -14.94 -25.45
C LEU A 432 6.47 -15.48 -25.02
N SER A 433 5.39 -15.02 -25.66
CA SER A 433 4.03 -15.47 -25.40
C SER A 433 3.89 -16.98 -25.61
N LYS A 434 4.39 -17.49 -26.72
CA LYS A 434 4.41 -18.93 -27.00
C LYS A 434 5.20 -19.70 -25.94
N ALA A 435 6.40 -19.24 -25.60
CA ALA A 435 7.24 -19.90 -24.59
C ALA A 435 6.57 -19.92 -23.20
N ILE A 436 5.86 -18.85 -22.82
CA ILE A 436 5.07 -18.77 -21.58
C ILE A 436 3.90 -19.76 -21.61
N THR A 437 3.21 -19.92 -22.74
CA THR A 437 2.08 -20.88 -22.84
C THR A 437 2.50 -22.34 -22.80
N GLU A 438 3.76 -22.65 -23.07
CA GLU A 438 4.31 -24.00 -23.05
C GLU A 438 4.84 -24.42 -21.66
N THR A 439 4.90 -23.50 -20.68
CA THR A 439 5.36 -23.82 -19.33
C THR A 439 4.35 -24.62 -18.51
N THR A 440 4.81 -25.20 -17.40
CA THR A 440 3.98 -25.91 -16.42
C THR A 440 4.33 -25.46 -15.00
N PRO A 441 3.51 -25.76 -13.96
CA PRO A 441 3.87 -25.47 -12.58
C PRO A 441 5.20 -26.13 -12.14
N GLN A 442 5.55 -27.29 -12.71
CA GLN A 442 6.78 -28.02 -12.42
C GLN A 442 7.99 -27.49 -13.21
N ASP A 443 7.75 -26.85 -14.35
CA ASP A 443 8.78 -26.22 -15.19
C ASP A 443 8.34 -24.80 -15.61
N PRO A 444 8.40 -23.82 -14.69
CA PRO A 444 7.78 -22.51 -14.91
C PRO A 444 8.72 -21.48 -15.55
N LEU A 445 9.99 -21.82 -15.79
CA LEU A 445 11.03 -20.86 -16.17
C LEU A 445 11.21 -20.78 -17.69
N VAL A 446 11.28 -19.55 -18.20
CA VAL A 446 11.61 -19.28 -19.60
C VAL A 446 12.84 -18.39 -19.63
N ARG A 447 13.80 -18.72 -20.51
CA ARG A 447 14.96 -17.89 -20.80
C ARG A 447 15.04 -17.68 -22.31
N LEU A 448 15.14 -16.42 -22.72
CA LEU A 448 15.27 -16.04 -24.13
C LEU A 448 16.39 -15.02 -24.29
N ASP A 449 17.28 -15.28 -25.24
CA ASP A 449 18.24 -14.28 -25.70
C ASP A 449 17.55 -13.44 -26.79
N CYS A 450 17.67 -12.13 -26.70
CA CYS A 450 16.94 -11.21 -27.57
C CYS A 450 17.68 -9.90 -27.79
N THR A 451 17.22 -9.11 -28.76
CA THR A 451 17.69 -7.75 -28.97
C THR A 451 16.58 -6.76 -28.60
N VAL A 452 16.91 -5.78 -27.76
CA VAL A 452 16.00 -4.74 -27.27
C VAL A 452 16.44 -3.39 -27.87
N THR A 453 15.48 -2.56 -28.29
CA THR A 453 15.78 -1.24 -28.86
C THR A 453 15.45 -0.15 -27.85
N SER A 454 16.35 0.80 -27.63
CA SER A 454 16.12 1.96 -26.76
C SER A 454 16.82 3.18 -27.35
N ASN A 455 16.10 4.31 -27.44
CA ASN A 455 16.61 5.56 -28.04
C ASN A 455 17.23 5.41 -29.46
N GLY A 456 16.77 4.42 -30.23
CA GLY A 456 17.29 4.13 -31.57
C GLY A 456 18.56 3.26 -31.63
N GLU A 457 19.07 2.78 -30.49
CA GLU A 457 20.17 1.82 -30.40
C GLU A 457 19.67 0.41 -30.04
N ALA A 458 20.35 -0.62 -30.53
CA ALA A 458 20.02 -2.03 -30.32
C ALA A 458 20.98 -2.68 -29.31
N TYR A 459 20.42 -3.40 -28.33
CA TYR A 459 21.15 -4.00 -27.22
C TYR A 459 20.86 -5.51 -27.11
N ASP A 460 21.90 -6.32 -27.05
CA ASP A 460 21.77 -7.77 -26.82
C ASP A 460 21.49 -8.08 -25.35
N CYS A 461 20.31 -8.63 -25.11
CA CYS A 461 19.73 -8.86 -23.80
C CYS A 461 19.31 -10.32 -23.61
N ILE A 462 19.01 -10.65 -22.35
CA ILE A 462 18.44 -11.90 -21.90
C ILE A 462 17.18 -11.54 -21.14
N ILE A 463 16.06 -12.14 -21.53
CA ILE A 463 14.82 -12.13 -20.77
C ILE A 463 14.74 -13.43 -19.99
N ILE A 464 14.56 -13.34 -18.68
CA ILE A 464 14.28 -14.48 -17.81
C ILE A 464 12.90 -14.25 -17.21
N THR A 465 12.00 -15.20 -17.37
CA THR A 465 10.67 -15.15 -16.77
C THR A 465 10.36 -16.41 -15.99
N LYS A 466 9.50 -16.27 -14.99
CA LYS A 466 8.89 -17.34 -14.23
C LYS A 466 7.39 -17.18 -14.31
N THR A 467 6.72 -18.20 -14.79
CA THR A 467 5.25 -18.29 -14.77
C THR A 467 4.73 -18.51 -13.36
N VAL A 468 3.68 -17.79 -13.01
CA VAL A 468 3.00 -17.83 -11.72
C VAL A 468 1.68 -18.56 -11.90
N TRP A 469 1.42 -19.54 -11.06
CA TRP A 469 0.26 -20.43 -11.15
C TRP A 469 -0.58 -20.34 -9.87
N SER A 470 -1.90 -20.55 -9.98
CA SER A 470 -2.78 -20.64 -8.81
C SER A 470 -2.43 -21.85 -7.94
N GLN A 471 -2.76 -21.78 -6.64
CA GLN A 471 -2.56 -22.89 -5.69
C GLN A 471 -3.81 -23.76 -5.53
N GLU A 472 -4.55 -23.97 -6.61
CA GLU A 472 -5.75 -24.82 -6.64
C GLU A 472 -5.41 -26.26 -7.06
N GLU A 473 -6.37 -27.19 -6.92
CA GLU A 473 -6.17 -28.60 -7.34
C GLU A 473 -5.85 -28.72 -8.84
N GLU A 474 -6.37 -27.81 -9.66
CA GLU A 474 -5.99 -27.63 -11.07
C GLU A 474 -5.33 -26.24 -11.24
N PRO A 475 -3.99 -26.17 -11.29
CA PRO A 475 -3.28 -24.89 -11.37
C PRO A 475 -3.56 -24.16 -12.68
N ILE A 476 -4.02 -22.92 -12.59
CA ILE A 476 -4.19 -22.01 -13.74
C ILE A 476 -3.06 -20.98 -13.76
N LEU A 477 -2.56 -20.66 -14.95
CA LEU A 477 -1.56 -19.60 -15.13
C LEU A 477 -2.19 -18.24 -14.77
N VAL A 478 -1.71 -17.59 -13.72
CA VAL A 478 -2.22 -16.30 -13.22
C VAL A 478 -1.37 -15.11 -13.67
N GLY A 479 -0.09 -15.34 -13.99
CA GLY A 479 0.79 -14.24 -14.38
C GLY A 479 2.21 -14.69 -14.68
N VAL A 480 3.08 -13.70 -14.89
CA VAL A 480 4.48 -13.90 -15.24
C VAL A 480 5.33 -12.84 -14.54
N ILE A 481 6.36 -13.27 -13.82
CA ILE A 481 7.35 -12.36 -13.24
C ILE A 481 8.63 -12.53 -14.03
N GLY A 482 9.27 -11.44 -14.42
CA GLY A 482 10.47 -11.51 -15.24
C GLY A 482 11.44 -10.37 -15.04
N LYS A 483 12.60 -10.51 -15.70
CA LYS A 483 13.62 -9.48 -15.76
C LYS A 483 14.36 -9.52 -17.09
N ILE A 484 14.83 -8.35 -17.50
CA ILE A 484 15.66 -8.14 -18.68
C ILE A 484 17.06 -7.71 -18.23
N MET A 485 18.08 -8.37 -18.77
CA MET A 485 19.49 -8.10 -18.45
C MET A 485 20.32 -8.04 -19.73
N GLN A 486 21.34 -7.19 -19.80
CA GLN A 486 22.28 -7.20 -20.93
C GLN A 486 23.27 -8.37 -20.83
N ASN A 487 23.68 -8.94 -21.96
CA ASN A 487 24.52 -10.15 -22.02
C ASN A 487 25.95 -9.94 -21.49
N ASN A 488 26.42 -8.69 -21.40
CA ASN A 488 27.75 -8.28 -20.92
C ASN A 488 27.79 -7.91 -19.42
N GLY A 489 26.67 -7.98 -18.70
CA GLY A 489 26.57 -7.64 -17.27
C GLY A 489 26.63 -6.13 -16.97
N ASP A 490 26.69 -5.29 -18.01
CA ASP A 490 26.69 -3.84 -17.90
C ASP A 490 25.23 -3.34 -17.96
N THR A 491 24.81 -2.52 -16.99
CA THR A 491 23.44 -1.97 -16.93
C THR A 491 23.39 -0.50 -17.41
N THR A 492 24.51 0.01 -17.90
CA THR A 492 24.74 1.42 -18.25
C THR A 492 23.82 2.00 -19.32
N TRP A 493 23.23 1.19 -20.20
CA TRP A 493 22.27 1.69 -21.21
C TRP A 493 20.90 2.08 -20.61
N LEU A 494 20.61 1.64 -19.37
CA LEU A 494 19.45 2.02 -18.55
C LEU A 494 19.82 2.91 -17.35
N ASP A 495 21.08 3.29 -17.16
CA ASP A 495 21.52 4.11 -16.02
C ASP A 495 20.85 5.50 -16.06
N ALA A 496 19.97 5.75 -15.09
CA ALA A 496 19.75 7.08 -14.56
C ALA A 496 20.79 7.32 -13.44
N PRO A 497 21.34 8.54 -13.28
CA PRO A 497 22.09 8.85 -12.07
C PRO A 497 21.20 8.54 -10.86
N PHE A 498 21.71 7.70 -9.96
CA PHE A 498 21.05 7.42 -8.68
C PHE A 498 21.08 8.70 -7.85
N GLU A 499 20.01 9.46 -7.88
CA GLU A 499 19.70 10.42 -6.83
C GLU A 499 18.84 9.70 -5.82
N LEU A 500 19.33 9.59 -4.58
CA LEU A 500 18.49 9.17 -3.47
C LEU A 500 17.25 10.05 -3.45
N PRO A 501 16.05 9.50 -3.17
CA PRO A 501 14.89 10.32 -2.90
C PRO A 501 15.30 11.36 -1.86
N ASN A 502 15.16 12.64 -2.18
CA ASN A 502 15.51 13.74 -1.29
C ASN A 502 14.59 13.72 -0.05
N SER A 503 14.94 12.87 0.92
CA SER A 503 14.53 12.96 2.32
C SER A 503 15.56 12.18 3.13
N HIS A 504 16.48 12.94 3.73
CA HIS A 504 17.65 12.52 4.52
C HIS A 504 18.91 12.19 3.72
N THR A 505 19.98 12.93 4.05
CA THR A 505 21.34 12.60 3.66
C THR A 505 21.61 11.14 4.00
N PRO A 506 21.98 10.29 3.04
CA PRO A 506 22.32 8.90 3.35
C PRO A 506 23.44 8.87 4.39
N ILE A 507 23.29 8.02 5.41
CA ILE A 507 24.36 7.79 6.38
C ILE A 507 25.42 6.96 5.65
N TYR A 508 26.46 7.63 5.17
CA TYR A 508 27.65 6.96 4.63
C TYR A 508 28.45 6.35 5.79
N ILE A 509 28.31 5.04 5.99
CA ILE A 509 29.20 4.29 6.87
C ILE A 509 30.44 3.94 6.06
N HIS A 510 31.49 4.76 6.20
CA HIS A 510 32.80 4.40 5.69
C HIS A 510 33.40 3.31 6.58
N ASN A 511 33.74 2.15 6.00
CA ASN A 511 34.66 1.22 6.62
C ASN A 511 36.02 1.93 6.76
N VAL A 512 36.33 2.41 7.96
CA VAL A 512 37.67 2.84 8.31
C VAL A 512 38.48 1.56 8.58
N THR A 513 39.23 1.10 7.59
CA THR A 513 40.34 0.17 7.83
C THR A 513 41.39 0.89 8.68
N PRO A 514 41.79 0.38 9.85
CA PRO A 514 42.83 0.99 10.65
C PRO A 514 44.22 0.61 10.11
N GLU A 515 44.66 1.29 9.05
CA GLU A 515 46.03 1.33 8.51
C GLU A 515 45.95 2.40 7.39
N GLU A 516 46.45 3.62 7.53
CA GLU A 516 47.85 3.99 7.62
C GLU A 516 47.99 5.31 8.40
N SER A 517 48.50 5.23 9.62
CA SER A 517 49.24 6.33 10.23
C SER A 517 50.73 6.00 10.12
N ARG A 518 51.38 6.52 9.07
CA ARG A 518 52.80 6.90 9.07
C ARG A 518 53.13 7.88 7.96
#